data_AF-A0A7X8D6K6-F1
#
_entry.id   AF-A0A7X8D6K6-F1
#
_cell.length_a   1.000
_cell.length_b   1.000
_cell.length_c   1.000
_cell.angle_alpha   90.00
_cell.angle_beta   90.00
_cell.angle_gamma   90.00
#
_symmetry.space_group_name_H-M   'P 1'
#
loop_
_entity.id
_entity.type
_entity.pdbx_description
1 polymer ?
#
loop_
_entity_poly.entity_id
_entity_poly.type
_entity_poly.pdbx_seq_one_letter_code
_entity_poly.pdbx_strand_id
1 'polypeptide(L)'
;ISFVHNGNLSNWRQLRQELFSIDRRHINTNSDSEVLLNVFAHELQQAANGGDLTPDIIFDAVTAVHRRAKGAYAVIAQIAHYGLVAFRDPNGIRPLCIGSQLTPEGKEWMIASESVAVTGCGFHLERDVLPGEAIFIDLKGNVQRHQCAASTQLSPCVFEYVYFARPDSTLDGVSVYDARLKMGEYLGNKVAKQLRLADIDVVMPIPDSARPSAMQLAAQLNLNYREGFIKNRYIGRTFIMPGQAVRKKSVRQKLSAIPMEFKGKNVLLVDDSIVRGTTSREIVEMARSAGANKVFFASAAPPVRYPNVYGIDMPTRRELIAYGKTVDDVALEIGVDGLVYQDLEDLEQALRDLNPDFDRFESSCFDADYVTGDITAEDLDQLEQERGGS
;
A
#
# COMPACT_ATOMS: atom_id res chain seq x y z
N ILE A 1 24.45 6.07 -13.07
CA ILE A 1 23.00 6.26 -12.82
C ILE A 1 22.77 5.99 -11.35
N SER A 2 22.16 6.91 -10.62
CA SER A 2 21.60 6.63 -9.29
C SER A 2 20.12 6.35 -9.44
N PHE A 3 19.54 5.46 -8.63
CA PHE A 3 18.22 4.89 -8.88
C PHE A 3 17.53 4.55 -7.57
N VAL A 4 16.27 4.93 -7.44
CA VAL A 4 15.38 4.53 -6.35
C VAL A 4 14.07 4.00 -6.95
N HIS A 5 13.50 3.01 -6.27
CA HIS A 5 12.35 2.25 -6.74
C HIS A 5 11.46 1.90 -5.55
N ASN A 6 10.16 2.16 -5.71
CA ASN A 6 9.11 1.59 -4.88
C ASN A 6 8.31 0.64 -5.76
N GLY A 7 8.25 -0.62 -5.37
CA GLY A 7 7.54 -1.65 -6.13
C GLY A 7 8.16 -3.02 -5.96
N ASN A 8 7.75 -3.95 -6.81
CA ASN A 8 8.39 -5.24 -6.96
C ASN A 8 8.25 -5.76 -8.40
N LEU A 9 9.34 -6.29 -8.96
CA LEU A 9 9.33 -6.97 -10.25
C LEU A 9 8.89 -8.44 -10.09
N SER A 10 7.82 -8.86 -10.76
CA SER A 10 7.36 -10.26 -10.77
C SER A 10 8.36 -11.18 -11.46
N ASN A 11 8.97 -10.70 -12.56
CA ASN A 11 9.91 -11.47 -13.37
C ASN A 11 11.39 -11.17 -13.07
N TRP A 12 11.72 -10.68 -11.86
CA TRP A 12 13.10 -10.28 -11.52
C TRP A 12 14.14 -11.40 -11.71
N ARG A 13 13.77 -12.67 -11.46
CA ARG A 13 14.66 -13.84 -11.65
C ARG A 13 15.02 -14.04 -13.11
N GLN A 14 14.02 -13.95 -13.99
CA GLN A 14 14.21 -14.02 -15.44
C GLN A 14 15.14 -12.89 -15.89
N LEU A 15 14.87 -11.65 -15.48
CA LEU A 15 15.69 -10.50 -15.84
C LEU A 15 17.11 -10.60 -15.31
N ARG A 16 17.31 -11.11 -14.09
CA ARG A 16 18.65 -11.36 -13.54
C ARG A 16 19.44 -12.35 -14.40
N GLN A 17 18.79 -13.40 -14.90
CA GLN A 17 19.42 -14.38 -15.77
C GLN A 17 19.74 -13.78 -17.15
N GLU A 18 18.82 -13.03 -17.75
CA GLU A 18 19.04 -12.31 -19.01
C GLU A 18 20.19 -11.31 -18.89
N LEU A 19 20.22 -10.52 -17.82
CA LEU A 19 21.28 -9.55 -17.55
C LEU A 19 22.65 -10.23 -17.49
N PHE A 20 22.75 -11.39 -16.86
CA PHE A 20 24.00 -12.14 -16.76
C PHE A 20 24.42 -12.78 -18.09
N SER A 21 23.48 -13.46 -18.75
CA SER A 21 23.78 -14.33 -19.90
C SER A 21 23.83 -13.60 -21.24
N ILE A 22 22.97 -12.61 -21.43
CA ILE A 22 22.81 -11.82 -22.66
C ILE A 22 23.53 -10.47 -22.49
N ASP A 23 23.17 -9.71 -21.47
CA ASP A 23 23.61 -8.31 -21.32
C ASP A 23 25.01 -8.19 -20.67
N ARG A 24 25.54 -9.31 -20.19
CA ARG A 24 26.84 -9.45 -19.50
C ARG A 24 27.02 -8.51 -18.30
N ARG A 25 25.93 -8.25 -17.57
CA ARG A 25 25.88 -7.46 -16.34
C ARG A 25 25.72 -8.36 -15.12
N HIS A 26 26.61 -8.19 -14.14
CA HIS A 26 26.53 -8.90 -12.87
C HIS A 26 25.60 -8.17 -11.90
N ILE A 27 24.79 -8.93 -11.15
CA ILE A 27 23.90 -8.43 -10.10
C ILE A 27 24.42 -8.95 -8.75
N ASN A 28 24.77 -8.01 -7.87
CA ASN A 28 25.51 -8.27 -6.64
C ASN A 28 24.61 -8.52 -5.42
N THR A 29 23.36 -8.08 -5.46
CA THR A 29 22.37 -8.24 -4.38
C THR A 29 21.20 -9.14 -4.80
N ASN A 30 20.26 -9.35 -3.88
CA ASN A 30 18.97 -9.98 -4.16
C ASN A 30 17.84 -8.93 -4.25
N SER A 31 18.18 -7.65 -4.42
CA SER A 31 17.19 -6.60 -4.65
C SER A 31 16.83 -6.54 -6.12
N ASP A 32 15.54 -6.65 -6.40
CA ASP A 32 14.96 -6.42 -7.72
C ASP A 32 15.16 -4.97 -8.22
N SER A 33 15.42 -4.01 -7.31
CA SER A 33 15.78 -2.64 -7.67
C SER A 33 17.14 -2.56 -8.37
N GLU A 34 18.12 -3.41 -7.98
CA GLU A 34 19.40 -3.50 -8.70
C GLU A 34 19.21 -4.13 -10.09
N VAL A 35 18.29 -5.09 -10.20
CA VAL A 35 17.91 -5.69 -11.48
C VAL A 35 17.30 -4.62 -12.38
N LEU A 36 16.29 -3.87 -11.92
CA LEU A 36 15.62 -2.84 -12.70
C LEU A 36 16.57 -1.71 -13.13
N LEU A 37 17.45 -1.28 -12.22
CA LEU A 37 18.52 -0.32 -12.52
C LEU A 37 19.40 -0.80 -13.67
N ASN A 38 19.80 -2.09 -13.66
CA ASN A 38 20.67 -2.64 -14.68
C ASN A 38 19.96 -2.87 -16.01
N VAL A 39 18.67 -3.22 -16.01
CA VAL A 39 17.85 -3.24 -17.23
C VAL A 39 17.82 -1.82 -17.82
N PHE A 40 17.45 -0.81 -17.04
CA PHE A 40 17.42 0.58 -17.51
C PHE A 40 18.80 1.05 -18.03
N ALA A 41 19.87 0.75 -17.31
CA ALA A 41 21.23 1.10 -17.73
C ALA A 41 21.66 0.40 -19.02
N HIS A 42 21.24 -0.85 -19.24
CA HIS A 42 21.50 -1.57 -20.47
C HIS A 42 20.71 -0.97 -21.64
N GLU A 43 19.41 -0.77 -21.48
CA GLU A 43 18.57 -0.20 -22.54
C GLU A 43 19.03 1.21 -22.94
N LEU A 44 19.46 2.02 -21.97
CA LEU A 44 20.02 3.34 -22.22
C LEU A 44 21.32 3.26 -23.04
N GLN A 45 22.18 2.30 -22.74
CA GLN A 45 23.42 2.07 -23.49
C GLN A 45 23.12 1.62 -24.94
N GLN A 46 22.13 0.75 -25.14
CA GLN A 46 21.72 0.30 -26.47
C GLN A 46 21.12 1.45 -27.29
N ALA A 47 20.18 2.20 -26.70
CA ALA A 47 19.51 3.31 -27.36
C ALA A 47 20.49 4.44 -27.73
N ALA A 48 21.49 4.71 -26.89
CA ALA A 48 22.51 5.72 -27.17
C ALA A 48 23.43 5.34 -28.34
N ASN A 49 23.68 4.05 -28.57
CA ASN A 49 24.55 3.53 -29.61
C ASN A 49 25.92 4.25 -29.72
N GLY A 50 26.50 4.60 -28.57
CA GLY A 50 27.79 5.31 -28.47
C GLY A 50 27.74 6.84 -28.66
N GLY A 51 26.56 7.41 -28.87
CA GLY A 51 26.33 8.86 -28.91
C GLY A 51 25.99 9.48 -27.55
N ASP A 52 25.80 10.80 -27.54
CA ASP A 52 25.31 11.54 -26.38
C ASP A 52 23.83 11.24 -26.12
N LEU A 53 23.41 11.27 -24.85
CA LEU A 53 22.01 11.05 -24.51
C LEU A 53 21.16 12.28 -24.87
N THR A 54 20.07 12.03 -25.57
CA THR A 54 18.97 12.97 -25.77
C THR A 54 17.76 12.55 -24.94
N PRO A 55 16.79 13.46 -24.69
CA PRO A 55 15.52 13.08 -24.08
C PRO A 55 14.83 11.91 -24.79
N ASP A 56 14.81 11.90 -26.13
CA ASP A 56 14.22 10.82 -26.93
C ASP A 56 14.90 9.47 -26.66
N ILE A 57 16.24 9.43 -26.60
CA ILE A 57 17.00 8.21 -26.27
C ILE A 57 16.65 7.71 -24.86
N ILE A 58 16.46 8.61 -23.90
CA ILE A 58 16.07 8.26 -22.53
C ILE A 58 14.66 7.65 -22.52
N PHE A 59 13.71 8.24 -23.27
CA PHE A 59 12.36 7.73 -23.39
C PHE A 59 12.29 6.39 -24.14
N ASP A 60 13.11 6.18 -25.17
CA ASP A 60 13.25 4.90 -25.86
C ASP A 60 13.76 3.81 -24.90
N ALA A 61 14.72 4.15 -24.05
CA ALA A 61 15.22 3.23 -23.03
C ALA A 61 14.14 2.86 -22.01
N VAL A 62 13.34 3.83 -21.53
CA VAL A 62 12.21 3.55 -20.63
C VAL A 62 11.13 2.69 -21.33
N THR A 63 10.87 2.95 -22.62
CA THR A 63 9.96 2.13 -23.42
C THR A 63 10.44 0.68 -23.49
N ALA A 64 11.75 0.46 -23.64
CA ALA A 64 12.33 -0.87 -23.61
C ALA A 64 12.26 -1.54 -22.22
N VAL A 65 12.45 -0.76 -21.14
CA VAL A 65 12.23 -1.22 -19.77
C VAL A 65 10.79 -1.73 -19.61
N HIS A 66 9.79 -0.96 -20.03
CA HIS A 66 8.37 -1.37 -19.92
C HIS A 66 8.05 -2.66 -20.70
N ARG A 67 8.79 -2.97 -21.78
CA ARG A 67 8.64 -4.24 -22.51
C ARG A 67 9.23 -5.45 -21.77
N ARG A 68 10.33 -5.24 -21.02
CA ARG A 68 11.06 -6.33 -20.34
C ARG A 68 10.58 -6.54 -18.90
N ALA A 69 10.35 -5.46 -18.16
CA ALA A 69 10.02 -5.47 -16.75
C ALA A 69 8.52 -5.69 -16.53
N LYS A 70 8.20 -6.76 -15.80
CA LYS A 70 6.84 -7.05 -15.32
C LYS A 70 6.77 -6.87 -13.81
N GLY A 71 5.63 -6.42 -13.33
CA GLY A 71 5.41 -6.09 -11.93
C GLY A 71 4.90 -4.66 -11.77
N ALA A 72 5.18 -4.09 -10.61
CA ALA A 72 4.79 -2.74 -10.24
C ALA A 72 6.03 -1.94 -9.86
N TYR A 73 6.12 -0.69 -10.30
CA TYR A 73 7.28 0.14 -10.03
C TYR A 73 6.99 1.63 -10.24
N ALA A 74 7.37 2.42 -9.24
CA ALA A 74 7.54 3.86 -9.33
C ALA A 74 9.03 4.16 -9.16
N VAL A 75 9.63 4.75 -10.20
CA VAL A 75 11.08 4.92 -10.29
C VAL A 75 11.46 6.39 -10.37
N ILE A 76 12.52 6.75 -9.65
CA ILE A 76 13.24 8.01 -9.83
C ILE A 76 14.72 7.68 -10.00
N ALA A 77 15.34 8.20 -11.05
CA ALA A 77 16.75 7.97 -11.34
C ALA A 77 17.45 9.26 -11.76
N GLN A 78 18.71 9.39 -11.37
CA GLN A 78 19.58 10.48 -11.79
C GLN A 78 20.64 9.96 -12.74
N ILE A 79 20.74 10.60 -13.90
CA ILE A 79 21.77 10.34 -14.90
C ILE A 79 22.79 11.49 -14.80
N ALA A 80 24.01 11.17 -14.37
CA ALA A 80 25.06 12.15 -14.16
C ALA A 80 25.30 12.98 -15.43
N HIS A 81 25.42 14.29 -15.28
CA HIS A 81 25.58 15.27 -16.36
C HIS A 81 24.38 15.47 -17.30
N TYR A 82 23.28 14.73 -17.15
CA TYR A 82 22.09 14.86 -18.01
C TYR A 82 20.87 15.38 -17.27
N GLY A 83 20.48 14.75 -16.15
CA GLY A 83 19.27 15.15 -15.44
C GLY A 83 18.62 14.03 -14.61
N LEU A 84 17.37 14.26 -14.25
CA LEU A 84 16.51 13.33 -13.53
C LEU A 84 15.50 12.71 -14.48
N VAL A 85 15.31 11.39 -14.39
CA VAL A 85 14.23 10.66 -15.06
C VAL A 85 13.36 10.01 -14.00
N ALA A 86 12.05 10.03 -14.19
CA ALA A 86 11.11 9.28 -13.38
C ALA A 86 10.10 8.59 -14.29
N PHE A 87 9.67 7.39 -13.92
CA PHE A 87 8.68 6.65 -14.68
C PHE A 87 7.87 5.71 -13.79
N ARG A 88 6.64 5.43 -14.23
CA ARG A 88 5.66 4.61 -13.52
C ARG A 88 5.30 3.39 -14.35
N ASP A 89 5.04 2.26 -13.71
CA ASP A 89 4.65 1.04 -14.39
C ASP A 89 3.40 1.24 -15.29
N PRO A 90 3.24 0.44 -16.37
CA PRO A 90 2.12 0.58 -17.31
C PRO A 90 0.73 0.39 -16.70
N ASN A 91 0.64 -0.21 -15.51
CA ASN A 91 -0.61 -0.45 -14.78
C ASN A 91 -0.87 0.61 -13.70
N GLY A 92 0.02 1.59 -13.51
CA GLY A 92 -0.14 2.65 -12.51
C GLY A 92 -0.24 2.14 -11.07
N ILE A 93 0.34 0.99 -10.74
CA ILE A 93 0.08 0.30 -9.47
C ILE A 93 0.71 1.04 -8.28
N ARG A 94 1.97 1.50 -8.42
CA ARG A 94 2.67 2.25 -7.37
C ARG A 94 2.49 3.75 -7.54
N PRO A 95 2.25 4.51 -6.46
CA PRO A 95 2.00 5.94 -6.58
C PRO A 95 3.28 6.72 -6.91
N LEU A 96 3.13 7.74 -7.75
CA LEU A 96 4.20 8.66 -8.13
C LEU A 96 3.58 9.97 -8.60
N CYS A 97 4.02 11.10 -8.03
CA CYS A 97 3.53 12.41 -8.38
C CYS A 97 4.67 13.40 -8.63
N ILE A 98 4.38 14.45 -9.38
CA ILE A 98 5.28 15.56 -9.65
C ILE A 98 4.69 16.86 -9.10
N GLY A 99 5.56 17.69 -8.54
CA GLY A 99 5.24 19.05 -8.15
C GLY A 99 6.31 20.04 -8.57
N SER A 100 6.00 21.31 -8.43
CA SER A 100 6.88 22.40 -8.82
C SER A 100 6.85 23.57 -7.86
N GLN A 101 7.91 24.36 -7.87
CA GLN A 101 7.99 25.61 -7.13
C GLN A 101 8.68 26.67 -8.00
N LEU A 102 8.17 27.91 -7.96
CA LEU A 102 8.84 29.04 -8.59
C LEU A 102 9.77 29.69 -7.57
N THR A 103 11.07 29.71 -7.85
CA THR A 103 12.11 30.37 -7.06
C THR A 103 12.68 31.58 -7.83
N PRO A 104 13.43 32.48 -7.18
CA PRO A 104 14.15 33.55 -7.88
C PRO A 104 15.09 33.05 -8.98
N GLU A 105 15.61 31.82 -8.85
CA GLU A 105 16.54 31.18 -9.78
C GLU A 105 15.85 30.44 -10.93
N GLY A 106 14.55 30.15 -10.81
CA GLY A 106 13.77 29.50 -11.86
C GLY A 106 12.66 28.57 -11.32
N LYS A 107 12.11 27.74 -12.20
CA LYS A 107 11.14 26.72 -11.80
C LYS A 107 11.88 25.46 -11.36
N GLU A 108 11.69 25.07 -10.11
CA GLU A 108 12.20 23.82 -9.54
C GLU A 108 11.12 22.73 -9.58
N TRP A 109 11.56 21.48 -9.57
CA TRP A 109 10.68 20.32 -9.66
C TRP A 109 11.01 19.29 -8.58
N MET A 110 9.98 18.61 -8.10
CA MET A 110 10.08 17.52 -7.15
C MET A 110 9.22 16.35 -7.61
N ILE A 111 9.71 15.14 -7.45
CA ILE A 111 8.97 13.91 -7.71
C ILE A 111 9.00 13.07 -6.43
N ALA A 112 7.86 12.52 -6.03
CA ALA A 112 7.72 11.73 -4.83
C ALA A 112 6.62 10.68 -4.97
N SER A 113 6.67 9.63 -4.14
CA SER A 113 5.60 8.63 -4.08
C SER A 113 4.27 9.21 -3.58
N GLU A 114 4.32 10.19 -2.66
CA GLU A 114 3.13 10.79 -2.07
C GLU A 114 3.18 12.33 -2.14
N SER A 115 2.03 12.96 -2.38
CA SER A 115 1.91 14.42 -2.49
C SER A 115 2.32 15.17 -1.22
N VAL A 116 2.21 14.53 -0.05
CA VAL A 116 2.60 15.14 1.23
C VAL A 116 4.08 15.52 1.30
N ALA A 117 4.96 14.80 0.58
CA ALA A 117 6.36 15.18 0.47
C ALA A 117 6.53 16.45 -0.36
N VAL A 118 5.80 16.54 -1.47
CA VAL A 118 5.79 17.71 -2.37
C VAL A 118 5.29 18.94 -1.62
N THR A 119 4.09 18.89 -1.04
CA THR A 119 3.50 20.02 -0.34
C THR A 119 4.24 20.35 0.95
N GLY A 120 4.75 19.34 1.65
CA GLY A 120 5.54 19.50 2.89
C GLY A 120 6.87 20.23 2.67
N CYS A 121 7.44 20.13 1.47
CA CYS A 121 8.64 20.88 1.06
C CYS A 121 8.33 22.25 0.44
N GLY A 122 7.08 22.69 0.39
CA GLY A 122 6.67 23.98 -0.16
C GLY A 122 6.47 23.99 -1.68
N PHE A 123 6.47 22.83 -2.33
CA PHE A 123 6.16 22.69 -3.75
C PHE A 123 4.64 22.58 -3.94
N HIS A 124 4.15 23.07 -5.07
CA HIS A 124 2.78 22.86 -5.52
C HIS A 124 2.68 21.50 -6.22
N LEU A 125 1.71 20.68 -5.81
CA LEU A 125 1.38 19.45 -6.53
C LEU A 125 0.86 19.79 -7.94
N GLU A 126 1.47 19.24 -8.98
CA GLU A 126 1.07 19.47 -10.37
C GLU A 126 0.09 18.39 -10.81
N ARG A 127 0.51 17.11 -10.71
CA ARG A 127 -0.32 15.93 -10.99
C ARG A 127 0.42 14.64 -10.63
N ASP A 128 -0.29 13.53 -10.64
CA ASP A 128 0.29 12.18 -10.67
C ASP A 128 0.99 11.89 -12.02
N VAL A 129 2.05 11.08 -11.98
CA VAL A 129 2.71 10.52 -13.17
C VAL A 129 1.79 9.44 -13.73
N LEU A 130 1.46 9.52 -15.02
CA LEU A 130 0.48 8.62 -15.63
C LEU A 130 1.04 7.19 -15.75
N PRO A 131 0.18 6.16 -15.81
CA PRO A 131 0.63 4.79 -16.08
C PRO A 131 1.48 4.73 -17.36
N GLY A 132 2.68 4.13 -17.27
CA GLY A 132 3.63 4.02 -18.38
C GLY A 132 4.32 5.31 -18.83
N GLU A 133 4.03 6.45 -18.18
CA GLU A 133 4.65 7.72 -18.51
C GLU A 133 6.06 7.80 -17.95
N ALA A 134 6.94 8.43 -18.72
CA ALA A 134 8.24 8.90 -18.28
C ALA A 134 8.32 10.43 -18.27
N ILE A 135 8.98 10.98 -17.27
CA ILE A 135 9.31 12.39 -17.12
C ILE A 135 10.82 12.53 -17.10
N PHE A 136 11.36 13.45 -17.91
CA PHE A 136 12.76 13.83 -17.88
C PHE A 136 12.90 15.31 -17.54
N ILE A 137 13.76 15.63 -16.58
CA ILE A 137 14.08 16.98 -16.12
C ILE A 137 15.57 17.21 -16.33
N ASP A 138 15.92 18.11 -17.25
CA ASP A 138 17.31 18.41 -17.56
C ASP A 138 17.97 19.26 -16.45
N LEU A 139 19.29 19.43 -16.53
CA LEU A 139 20.06 20.25 -15.58
C LEU A 139 19.69 21.75 -15.58
N LYS A 140 18.90 22.21 -16.56
CA LYS A 140 18.41 23.60 -16.65
C LYS A 140 16.98 23.74 -16.11
N GLY A 141 16.36 22.64 -15.66
CA GLY A 141 14.99 22.61 -15.15
C GLY A 141 13.91 22.48 -16.23
N ASN A 142 14.29 22.20 -17.48
CA ASN A 142 13.30 21.93 -18.53
C ASN A 142 12.70 20.54 -18.34
N VAL A 143 11.37 20.46 -18.37
CA VAL A 143 10.63 19.21 -18.23
C VAL A 143 10.11 18.73 -19.57
N GLN A 144 10.36 17.46 -19.86
CA GLN A 144 9.77 16.73 -20.97
C GLN A 144 9.05 15.50 -20.44
N ARG A 145 7.99 15.09 -21.13
CA ARG A 145 7.11 14.00 -20.73
C ARG A 145 6.82 13.18 -21.97
N HIS A 146 6.83 11.86 -21.83
CA HIS A 146 6.57 10.97 -22.94
C HIS A 146 5.83 9.73 -22.47
N GLN A 147 4.87 9.27 -23.27
CA GLN A 147 4.22 7.99 -23.01
C GLN A 147 5.11 6.87 -23.52
N CYS A 148 5.61 6.04 -22.61
CA CYS A 148 6.61 5.00 -22.92
C CYS A 148 6.01 3.58 -22.93
N ALA A 149 4.71 3.44 -22.71
CA ALA A 149 4.01 2.16 -22.82
C ALA A 149 2.92 2.22 -23.91
N ALA A 150 2.85 1.17 -24.73
CA ALA A 150 1.90 1.10 -25.84
C ALA A 150 0.45 0.84 -25.38
N SER A 151 0.29 0.13 -24.26
CA SER A 151 -0.99 -0.15 -23.63
C SER A 151 -0.84 0.13 -22.15
N THR A 152 -1.79 0.89 -21.60
CA THR A 152 -1.76 1.33 -20.21
C THR A 152 -3.14 1.23 -19.59
N GLN A 153 -3.15 1.00 -18.29
CA GLN A 153 -4.35 0.91 -17.50
C GLN A 153 -4.09 1.57 -16.15
N LEU A 154 -5.00 2.42 -15.68
CA LEU A 154 -4.89 2.99 -14.34
C LEU A 154 -5.50 2.01 -13.33
N SER A 155 -4.63 1.21 -12.70
CA SER A 155 -4.96 0.17 -11.71
C SER A 155 -4.24 0.42 -10.38
N PRO A 156 -4.57 1.49 -9.64
CA PRO A 156 -3.84 1.84 -8.43
C PRO A 156 -4.01 0.76 -7.34
N CYS A 157 -3.01 0.66 -6.47
CA CYS A 157 -3.07 -0.26 -5.34
C CYS A 157 -4.10 0.19 -4.30
N VAL A 158 -5.13 -0.63 -4.07
CA VAL A 158 -6.16 -0.33 -3.05
C VAL A 158 -5.59 -0.22 -1.64
N PHE A 159 -4.50 -0.95 -1.37
CA PHE A 159 -3.89 -1.02 -0.04
C PHE A 159 -3.22 0.29 0.38
N GLU A 160 -2.84 1.13 -0.60
CA GLU A 160 -2.38 2.51 -0.35
C GLU A 160 -3.48 3.33 0.32
N TYR A 161 -4.70 3.26 -0.21
CA TYR A 161 -5.86 3.98 0.34
C TYR A 161 -6.33 3.40 1.68
N VAL A 162 -6.37 2.07 1.82
CA VAL A 162 -6.81 1.39 3.05
C VAL A 162 -5.92 1.78 4.23
N TYR A 163 -4.59 1.68 4.08
CA TYR A 163 -3.68 1.75 5.22
C TYR A 163 -2.33 2.44 4.92
N PHE A 164 -1.70 2.12 3.79
CA PHE A 164 -0.26 2.36 3.65
C PHE A 164 0.09 3.84 3.48
N ALA A 165 -0.65 4.57 2.63
CA ALA A 165 -0.42 5.98 2.39
C ALA A 165 -0.85 6.83 3.58
N ARG A 166 -0.25 8.01 3.70
CA ARG A 166 -0.69 8.97 4.70
C ARG A 166 -2.05 9.56 4.33
N PRO A 167 -2.91 9.85 5.33
CA PRO A 167 -4.24 10.40 5.06
C PRO A 167 -4.20 11.80 4.44
N ASP A 168 -3.13 12.58 4.65
CA ASP A 168 -2.93 13.90 4.06
C ASP A 168 -2.30 13.88 2.65
N SER A 169 -2.22 12.70 2.03
CA SER A 169 -1.78 12.52 0.65
C SER A 169 -2.96 12.47 -0.32
N THR A 170 -2.71 12.89 -1.56
CA THR A 170 -3.59 12.71 -2.72
C THR A 170 -2.85 11.82 -3.71
N LEU A 171 -3.49 10.71 -4.11
CA LEU A 171 -2.95 9.72 -5.05
C LEU A 171 -3.93 9.61 -6.20
N ASP A 172 -3.46 9.76 -7.43
CA ASP A 172 -4.28 9.67 -8.64
C ASP A 172 -5.57 10.51 -8.55
N GLY A 173 -5.42 11.76 -8.08
CA GLY A 173 -6.54 12.69 -7.85
C GLY A 173 -7.44 12.39 -6.64
N VAL A 174 -7.20 11.30 -5.90
CA VAL A 174 -8.01 10.89 -4.74
C VAL A 174 -7.31 11.21 -3.42
N SER A 175 -7.98 12.01 -2.59
CA SER A 175 -7.61 12.25 -1.19
C SER A 175 -7.72 10.95 -0.39
N VAL A 176 -6.62 10.51 0.22
CA VAL A 176 -6.58 9.27 1.02
C VAL A 176 -7.52 9.38 2.23
N TYR A 177 -7.62 10.57 2.84
CA TYR A 177 -8.57 10.81 3.93
C TYR A 177 -10.02 10.63 3.48
N ASP A 178 -10.41 11.21 2.34
CA ASP A 178 -11.78 11.11 1.83
C ASP A 178 -12.12 9.69 1.39
N ALA A 179 -11.14 8.96 0.82
CA ALA A 179 -11.28 7.54 0.54
C ALA A 179 -11.62 6.75 1.81
N ARG A 180 -10.90 6.98 2.91
CA ARG A 180 -11.16 6.30 4.20
C ARG A 180 -12.49 6.70 4.83
N LEU A 181 -12.94 7.95 4.66
CA LEU A 181 -14.31 8.34 5.04
C LEU A 181 -15.33 7.55 4.22
N LYS A 182 -15.19 7.52 2.89
CA LYS A 182 -16.08 6.74 2.01
C LYS A 182 -16.13 5.26 2.38
N MET A 183 -14.98 4.64 2.67
CA MET A 183 -14.95 3.26 3.20
C MET A 183 -15.79 3.12 4.48
N GLY A 184 -15.75 4.09 5.38
CA GLY A 184 -16.57 4.12 6.60
C GLY A 184 -18.07 4.25 6.33
N GLU A 185 -18.48 4.99 5.30
CA GLU A 185 -19.87 5.09 4.85
C GLU A 185 -20.41 3.73 4.38
N TYR A 186 -19.70 3.08 3.46
CA TYR A 186 -20.06 1.75 2.96
C TYR A 186 -20.02 0.68 4.07
N LEU A 187 -18.99 0.70 4.91
CA LEU A 187 -18.88 -0.23 6.05
C LEU A 187 -20.03 -0.05 7.04
N GLY A 188 -20.43 1.20 7.30
CA GLY A 188 -21.61 1.49 8.11
C GLY A 188 -22.88 0.85 7.55
N ASN A 189 -23.13 1.02 6.26
CA ASN A 189 -24.28 0.39 5.59
C ASN A 189 -24.26 -1.14 5.73
N LYS A 190 -23.07 -1.76 5.64
CA LYS A 190 -22.93 -3.21 5.82
C LYS A 190 -23.12 -3.65 7.27
N VAL A 191 -22.56 -2.92 8.23
CA VAL A 191 -22.75 -3.17 9.67
C VAL A 191 -24.24 -3.11 10.04
N ALA A 192 -24.99 -2.13 9.54
CA ALA A 192 -26.44 -2.03 9.78
C ALA A 192 -27.24 -3.23 9.25
N LYS A 193 -26.77 -3.89 8.19
CA LYS A 193 -27.40 -5.08 7.60
C LYS A 193 -27.06 -6.37 8.36
N GLN A 194 -25.84 -6.47 8.90
CA GLN A 194 -25.33 -7.72 9.49
C GLN A 194 -25.40 -7.76 11.02
N LEU A 195 -25.32 -6.61 11.69
CA LEU A 195 -25.36 -6.52 13.15
C LEU A 195 -26.61 -5.80 13.63
N ARG A 196 -27.07 -6.18 14.81
CA ARG A 196 -28.14 -5.47 15.52
C ARG A 196 -27.58 -4.22 16.17
N LEU A 197 -27.84 -3.05 15.59
CA LEU A 197 -27.32 -1.76 16.10
C LEU A 197 -27.70 -1.48 17.56
N ALA A 198 -28.87 -1.95 18.01
CA ALA A 198 -29.31 -1.81 19.40
C ALA A 198 -28.42 -2.55 20.41
N ASP A 199 -27.57 -3.47 19.95
CA ASP A 199 -26.62 -4.19 20.80
C ASP A 199 -25.26 -3.47 20.90
N ILE A 200 -25.04 -2.36 20.19
CA ILE A 200 -23.77 -1.60 20.15
C ILE A 200 -23.94 -0.26 20.87
N ASP A 201 -23.16 -0.04 21.92
CA ASP A 201 -23.20 1.21 22.70
C ASP A 201 -22.31 2.32 22.11
N VAL A 202 -21.20 1.92 21.49
CA VAL A 202 -20.14 2.83 21.06
C VAL A 202 -19.24 2.22 19.99
N VAL A 203 -18.85 3.04 19.02
CA VAL A 203 -17.83 2.76 18.00
C VAL A 203 -16.48 3.28 18.47
N MET A 204 -15.44 2.46 18.34
CA MET A 204 -14.07 2.83 18.71
C MET A 204 -13.08 2.44 17.61
N PRO A 205 -12.22 3.35 17.13
CA PRO A 205 -11.17 2.99 16.19
C PRO A 205 -10.03 2.26 16.89
N ILE A 206 -9.33 1.44 16.13
CA ILE A 206 -7.96 1.03 16.42
C ILE A 206 -7.05 2.07 15.74
N PRO A 207 -6.27 2.85 16.51
CA PRO A 207 -5.52 3.97 15.96
C PRO A 207 -4.27 3.54 15.17
N ASP A 208 -3.85 4.27 14.12
CA ASP A 208 -4.36 5.59 13.72
C ASP A 208 -5.16 5.58 12.40
N SER A 209 -4.88 4.60 11.53
CA SER A 209 -5.39 4.47 10.15
C SER A 209 -6.90 4.32 10.09
N ALA A 210 -7.51 3.57 11.01
CA ALA A 210 -8.94 3.30 11.01
C ALA A 210 -9.80 4.47 11.51
N ARG A 211 -9.20 5.55 12.04
CA ARG A 211 -9.94 6.68 12.63
C ARG A 211 -10.96 7.31 11.67
N PRO A 212 -10.62 7.66 10.40
CA PRO A 212 -11.58 8.29 9.50
C PRO A 212 -12.76 7.35 9.21
N SER A 213 -12.48 6.07 8.90
CA SER A 213 -13.52 5.07 8.63
C SER A 213 -14.44 4.85 9.83
N ALA A 214 -13.88 4.72 11.03
CA ALA A 214 -14.65 4.55 12.26
C ALA A 214 -15.50 5.78 12.60
N MET A 215 -14.96 6.98 12.41
CA MET A 215 -15.66 8.24 12.63
C MET A 215 -16.84 8.37 11.67
N GLN A 216 -16.63 8.12 10.38
CA GLN A 216 -17.69 8.18 9.38
C GLN A 216 -18.75 7.10 9.60
N LEU A 217 -18.33 5.88 9.94
CA LEU A 217 -19.24 4.78 10.29
C LEU A 217 -20.12 5.13 11.49
N ALA A 218 -19.55 5.70 12.55
CA ALA A 218 -20.30 6.09 13.74
C ALA A 218 -21.34 7.18 13.41
N ALA A 219 -20.94 8.18 12.61
CA ALA A 219 -21.84 9.23 12.15
C ALA A 219 -22.99 8.66 11.30
N GLN A 220 -22.68 7.77 10.34
CA GLN A 220 -23.66 7.12 9.47
C GLN A 220 -24.68 6.28 10.25
N LEU A 221 -24.23 5.58 11.29
CA LEU A 221 -25.08 4.73 12.14
C LEU A 221 -25.75 5.48 13.28
N ASN A 222 -25.48 6.79 13.44
CA ASN A 222 -25.91 7.59 14.58
C ASN A 222 -25.53 6.95 15.93
N LEU A 223 -24.31 6.40 16.00
CA LEU A 223 -23.71 5.81 17.20
C LEU A 223 -22.65 6.74 17.79
N ASN A 224 -22.40 6.62 19.09
CA ASN A 224 -21.33 7.37 19.74
C ASN A 224 -19.96 6.93 19.21
N TYR A 225 -19.08 7.89 18.92
CA TYR A 225 -17.66 7.64 18.67
C TYR A 225 -16.83 7.94 19.91
N ARG A 226 -15.92 7.05 20.31
CA ARG A 226 -14.97 7.26 21.40
C ARG A 226 -13.60 6.69 21.08
N GLU A 227 -12.56 7.38 21.53
CA GLU A 227 -11.20 6.82 21.54
C GLU A 227 -11.05 5.88 22.74
N GLY A 228 -11.18 4.57 22.52
CA GLY A 228 -10.96 3.55 23.56
C GLY A 228 -9.49 3.13 23.66
N PHE A 229 -8.77 3.16 22.55
CA PHE A 229 -7.35 2.79 22.48
C PHE A 229 -6.49 4.01 22.19
N ILE A 230 -5.35 4.10 22.87
CA ILE A 230 -4.31 5.09 22.61
C ILE A 230 -3.08 4.37 22.11
N LYS A 231 -2.57 4.79 20.94
CA LYS A 231 -1.30 4.32 20.41
C LYS A 231 -0.14 4.93 21.18
N ASN A 232 0.75 4.09 21.67
CA ASN A 232 1.97 4.52 22.32
C ASN A 232 2.93 5.02 21.23
N ARG A 233 3.18 6.34 21.17
CA ARG A 233 4.04 6.95 20.14
C ARG A 233 5.51 6.58 20.28
N TYR A 234 5.94 6.24 21.51
CA TYR A 234 7.34 5.99 21.85
C TYR A 234 7.55 4.52 22.20
N ILE A 235 7.65 3.68 21.17
CA ILE A 235 7.94 2.24 21.35
C ILE A 235 9.42 2.03 21.04
N GLY A 236 10.21 1.71 22.06
CA GLY A 236 11.61 1.32 21.90
C GLY A 236 11.74 -0.13 21.42
N ARG A 237 12.88 -0.47 20.80
CA ARG A 237 13.23 -1.88 20.51
C ARG A 237 13.31 -2.66 21.83
N THR A 238 12.69 -3.83 21.90
CA THR A 238 12.84 -4.74 23.04
C THR A 238 14.27 -5.30 23.08
N PHE A 239 14.99 -5.04 24.16
CA PHE A 239 16.31 -5.64 24.42
C PHE A 239 16.16 -7.11 24.84
N ILE A 240 17.08 -7.97 24.41
CA ILE A 240 17.14 -9.37 24.86
C ILE A 240 17.57 -9.37 26.33
N MET A 241 16.65 -9.65 27.24
CA MET A 241 16.94 -9.81 28.67
C MET A 241 17.18 -11.30 29.01
N PRO A 242 18.25 -11.68 29.76
CA PRO A 242 18.45 -13.05 30.21
C PRO A 242 17.40 -13.41 31.29
N GLY A 243 16.46 -14.30 30.96
CA GLY A 243 15.41 -14.79 31.86
C GLY A 243 14.12 -15.13 31.10
N GLN A 244 13.68 -16.39 31.17
CA GLN A 244 12.59 -16.94 30.33
C GLN A 244 11.18 -16.36 30.54
N ALA A 245 10.98 -15.44 31.49
CA ALA A 245 9.64 -14.97 31.88
C ALA A 245 9.14 -13.72 31.14
N VAL A 246 9.92 -13.08 30.26
CA VAL A 246 9.49 -11.85 29.56
C VAL A 246 9.34 -12.08 28.06
N ARG A 247 8.33 -12.85 27.69
CA ARG A 247 7.80 -12.92 26.31
C ARG A 247 6.28 -12.98 26.34
N LYS A 248 5.61 -11.94 26.87
CA LYS A 248 4.15 -11.81 26.66
C LYS A 248 3.68 -10.37 26.42
N LYS A 249 2.99 -10.26 25.26
CA LYS A 249 2.09 -9.22 24.73
C LYS A 249 2.75 -7.99 24.10
N SER A 250 3.26 -8.19 22.88
CA SER A 250 3.79 -7.14 22.00
C SER A 250 2.75 -6.04 21.72
N VAL A 251 1.45 -6.37 21.67
CA VAL A 251 0.41 -5.37 21.38
C VAL A 251 0.19 -4.42 22.54
N ARG A 252 0.32 -4.87 23.80
CA ARG A 252 0.22 -3.99 24.99
C ARG A 252 1.32 -2.93 25.06
N GLN A 253 2.44 -3.17 24.38
CA GLN A 253 3.48 -2.15 24.22
C GLN A 253 3.09 -1.10 23.17
N LYS A 254 2.29 -1.49 22.17
CA LYS A 254 1.88 -0.62 21.06
C LYS A 254 0.61 0.17 21.36
N LEU A 255 -0.33 -0.41 22.08
CA LEU A 255 -1.65 0.15 22.37
C LEU A 255 -1.95 0.07 23.87
N SER A 256 -2.66 1.08 24.36
CA SER A 256 -3.17 1.16 25.73
C SER A 256 -4.68 1.34 25.69
N ALA A 257 -5.43 0.50 26.41
CA ALA A 257 -6.88 0.63 26.54
C ALA A 257 -7.23 1.62 27.67
N ILE A 258 -8.24 2.48 27.47
CA ILE A 258 -8.80 3.36 28.50
C ILE A 258 -9.97 2.62 29.19
N PRO A 259 -9.79 2.06 30.41
CA PRO A 259 -10.79 1.15 30.98
C PRO A 259 -12.19 1.75 31.16
N MET A 260 -12.25 3.06 31.45
CA MET A 260 -13.50 3.78 31.61
C MET A 260 -14.35 3.83 30.33
N GLU A 261 -13.72 3.73 29.15
CA GLU A 261 -14.45 3.71 27.89
C GLU A 261 -15.07 2.34 27.59
N PHE A 262 -14.51 1.24 28.10
CA PHE A 262 -14.98 -0.12 27.84
C PHE A 262 -15.94 -0.66 28.90
N LYS A 263 -15.76 -0.28 30.17
CA LYS A 263 -16.43 -0.92 31.31
C LYS A 263 -17.97 -0.95 31.15
N GLY A 264 -18.51 -2.16 31.07
CA GLY A 264 -19.96 -2.42 31.00
C GLY A 264 -20.61 -2.08 29.67
N LYS A 265 -19.83 -1.81 28.61
CA LYS A 265 -20.34 -1.49 27.27
C LYS A 265 -20.15 -2.63 26.28
N ASN A 266 -21.05 -2.72 25.31
CA ASN A 266 -20.89 -3.48 24.08
C ASN A 266 -20.23 -2.58 23.03
N VAL A 267 -19.01 -2.90 22.62
CA VAL A 267 -18.20 -2.02 21.77
C VAL A 267 -18.12 -2.56 20.35
N LEU A 268 -18.17 -1.68 19.36
CA LEU A 268 -17.78 -1.98 17.98
C LEU A 268 -16.38 -1.42 17.72
N LEU A 269 -15.39 -2.30 17.64
CA LEU A 269 -14.03 -1.94 17.27
C LEU A 269 -13.92 -1.88 15.75
N VAL A 270 -13.26 -0.85 15.23
CA VAL A 270 -13.01 -0.68 13.79
C VAL A 270 -11.51 -0.66 13.54
N ASP A 271 -11.02 -1.57 12.71
CA ASP A 271 -9.62 -1.63 12.25
C ASP A 271 -9.55 -1.38 10.74
N ASP A 272 -8.36 -1.03 10.23
CA ASP A 272 -8.17 -0.89 8.79
C ASP A 272 -8.24 -2.25 8.08
N SER A 273 -7.61 -3.28 8.64
CA SER A 273 -7.48 -4.59 8.03
C SER A 273 -7.19 -5.68 9.06
N ILE A 274 -7.45 -6.94 8.70
CA ILE A 274 -7.06 -8.11 9.49
C ILE A 274 -6.17 -9.01 8.62
N VAL A 275 -4.87 -9.07 8.96
CA VAL A 275 -3.86 -9.83 8.20
C VAL A 275 -3.57 -11.19 8.86
N ARG A 276 -2.81 -11.21 9.95
CA ARG A 276 -2.48 -12.44 10.70
C ARG A 276 -3.47 -12.74 11.84
N GLY A 277 -4.36 -11.80 12.17
CA GLY A 277 -5.34 -11.89 13.26
C GLY A 277 -4.78 -11.92 14.69
N THR A 278 -3.48 -12.19 14.90
CA THR A 278 -2.84 -12.22 16.23
C THR A 278 -2.97 -10.89 16.97
N THR A 279 -2.83 -9.77 16.26
CA THR A 279 -2.98 -8.43 16.84
C THR A 279 -4.45 -8.15 17.18
N SER A 280 -5.37 -8.43 16.27
CA SER A 280 -6.82 -8.27 16.49
C SER A 280 -7.29 -9.08 17.71
N ARG A 281 -6.83 -10.34 17.85
CA ARG A 281 -7.10 -11.17 19.04
C ARG A 281 -6.58 -10.53 20.34
N GLU A 282 -5.35 -10.03 20.36
CA GLU A 282 -4.80 -9.35 21.54
C GLU A 282 -5.57 -8.05 21.87
N ILE A 283 -6.04 -7.30 20.86
CA ILE A 283 -6.88 -6.11 21.03
C ILE A 283 -8.22 -6.48 21.66
N VAL A 284 -8.87 -7.54 21.17
CA VAL A 284 -10.14 -8.04 21.73
C VAL A 284 -9.95 -8.47 23.19
N GLU A 285 -8.89 -9.20 23.50
CA GLU A 285 -8.54 -9.54 24.89
C GLU A 285 -8.33 -8.30 25.76
N MET A 286 -7.70 -7.26 25.23
CA MET A 286 -7.51 -5.99 25.94
C MET A 286 -8.84 -5.28 26.21
N ALA A 287 -9.74 -5.22 25.23
CA ALA A 287 -11.07 -4.63 25.40
C ALA A 287 -11.89 -5.39 26.47
N ARG A 288 -11.89 -6.73 26.44
CA ARG A 288 -12.54 -7.55 27.47
C ARG A 288 -11.89 -7.37 28.84
N SER A 289 -10.55 -7.32 28.90
CA SER A 289 -9.80 -7.07 30.15
C SER A 289 -10.10 -5.67 30.73
N ALA A 290 -10.41 -4.70 29.87
CA ALA A 290 -10.82 -3.35 30.24
C ALA A 290 -12.30 -3.27 30.69
N GLY A 291 -13.06 -4.36 30.58
CA GLY A 291 -14.42 -4.49 31.09
C GLY A 291 -15.52 -4.41 30.03
N ALA A 292 -15.21 -4.57 28.73
CA ALA A 292 -16.23 -4.68 27.69
C ALA A 292 -17.09 -5.93 27.88
N ASN A 293 -18.41 -5.80 27.71
CA ASN A 293 -19.37 -6.90 27.80
C ASN A 293 -19.33 -7.75 26.52
N LYS A 294 -19.64 -7.14 25.38
CA LYS A 294 -19.48 -7.70 24.04
C LYS A 294 -18.47 -6.88 23.23
N VAL A 295 -17.74 -7.56 22.36
CA VAL A 295 -16.77 -6.96 21.44
C VAL A 295 -17.15 -7.38 20.03
N PHE A 296 -17.77 -6.46 19.30
CA PHE A 296 -17.94 -6.56 17.84
C PHE A 296 -16.73 -5.96 17.15
N PHE A 297 -16.46 -6.41 15.93
CA PHE A 297 -15.29 -5.98 15.16
C PHE A 297 -15.69 -5.72 13.71
N ALA A 298 -15.21 -4.62 13.14
CA ALA A 298 -15.37 -4.30 11.73
C ALA A 298 -14.01 -3.98 11.10
N SER A 299 -13.76 -4.54 9.92
CA SER A 299 -12.56 -4.27 9.11
C SER A 299 -12.94 -3.39 7.93
N ALA A 300 -12.26 -2.25 7.77
CA ALA A 300 -12.46 -1.34 6.64
C ALA A 300 -11.97 -1.92 5.29
N ALA A 301 -11.12 -2.94 5.33
CA ALA A 301 -10.74 -3.75 4.19
C ALA A 301 -11.52 -5.08 4.14
N PRO A 302 -11.67 -5.67 2.94
CA PRO A 302 -12.05 -7.07 2.77
C PRO A 302 -11.06 -8.04 3.45
N PRO A 303 -11.42 -9.34 3.56
CA PRO A 303 -10.50 -10.32 4.13
C PRO A 303 -9.25 -10.46 3.27
N VAL A 304 -8.07 -10.23 3.84
CA VAL A 304 -6.78 -10.42 3.15
C VAL A 304 -6.49 -11.91 3.04
N ARG A 305 -6.52 -12.44 1.81
CA ARG A 305 -6.43 -13.88 1.52
C ARG A 305 -5.18 -14.25 0.73
N TYR A 306 -4.56 -13.31 0.03
CA TYR A 306 -3.44 -13.57 -0.86
C TYR A 306 -2.29 -12.58 -0.60
N PRO A 307 -1.04 -12.98 -0.88
CA PRO A 307 0.11 -12.10 -0.72
C PRO A 307 0.14 -11.04 -1.82
N ASN A 308 0.50 -9.82 -1.46
CA ASN A 308 0.86 -8.81 -2.45
C ASN A 308 2.26 -9.09 -3.01
N VAL A 309 2.42 -9.01 -4.33
CA VAL A 309 3.69 -9.24 -5.05
C VAL A 309 4.19 -7.99 -5.78
N TYR A 310 3.62 -6.82 -5.44
CA TYR A 310 3.84 -5.56 -6.13
C TYR A 310 4.52 -4.50 -5.26
N GLY A 311 5.00 -4.88 -4.07
CA GLY A 311 5.83 -4.03 -3.20
C GLY A 311 5.26 -3.79 -1.81
N ILE A 312 4.04 -4.26 -1.50
CA ILE A 312 3.56 -4.28 -0.10
C ILE A 312 4.02 -5.58 0.57
N ASP A 313 4.75 -5.47 1.67
CA ASP A 313 5.18 -6.65 2.42
C ASP A 313 3.98 -7.30 3.14
N MET A 314 3.59 -8.47 2.67
CA MET A 314 2.55 -9.31 3.25
C MET A 314 3.10 -10.68 3.61
N PRO A 315 2.57 -11.36 4.64
CA PRO A 315 3.01 -12.70 4.99
C PRO A 315 2.57 -13.75 3.96
N THR A 316 2.98 -15.01 4.15
CA THR A 316 2.56 -16.13 3.29
C THR A 316 1.06 -16.42 3.43
N ARG A 317 0.41 -17.10 2.46
CA ARG A 317 -1.03 -17.41 2.54
C ARG A 317 -1.39 -18.17 3.80
N ARG A 318 -0.53 -19.10 4.24
CA ARG A 318 -0.74 -19.90 5.46
C ARG A 318 -0.74 -19.08 6.74
N GLU A 319 -0.11 -17.92 6.73
CA GLU A 319 -0.07 -17.00 7.88
C GLU A 319 -1.21 -15.98 7.86
N LEU A 320 -1.94 -15.85 6.74
CA LEU A 320 -3.13 -15.01 6.64
C LEU A 320 -4.31 -15.70 7.31
N ILE A 321 -4.92 -15.03 8.29
CA ILE A 321 -5.98 -15.64 9.10
C ILE A 321 -7.20 -16.01 8.25
N ALA A 322 -7.49 -15.21 7.22
CA ALA A 322 -8.64 -15.41 6.35
C ALA A 322 -8.40 -16.43 5.24
N TYR A 323 -7.16 -16.89 4.99
CA TYR A 323 -6.90 -17.83 3.90
C TYR A 323 -7.61 -19.18 4.15
N GLY A 324 -8.46 -19.58 3.21
CA GLY A 324 -9.25 -20.81 3.31
C GLY A 324 -10.32 -20.82 4.41
N LYS A 325 -10.65 -19.67 5.00
CA LYS A 325 -11.61 -19.56 6.12
C LYS A 325 -12.81 -18.67 5.80
N THR A 326 -13.94 -19.00 6.41
CA THR A 326 -15.15 -18.16 6.40
C THR A 326 -15.01 -17.00 7.40
N VAL A 327 -15.91 -16.02 7.34
CA VAL A 327 -15.92 -14.91 8.30
C VAL A 327 -16.16 -15.42 9.73
N ASP A 328 -17.03 -16.42 9.90
CA ASP A 328 -17.34 -17.02 11.21
C ASP A 328 -16.12 -17.74 11.80
N ASP A 329 -15.35 -18.46 10.99
CA ASP A 329 -14.10 -19.09 11.42
C ASP A 329 -13.11 -18.05 11.95
N VAL A 330 -12.96 -16.93 11.23
CA VAL A 330 -12.07 -15.84 11.65
C VAL A 330 -12.59 -15.16 12.92
N ALA A 331 -13.91 -14.92 13.02
CA ALA A 331 -14.54 -14.34 14.20
C ALA A 331 -14.28 -15.18 15.45
N LEU A 332 -14.42 -16.50 15.33
CA LEU A 332 -14.13 -17.45 16.38
C LEU A 332 -12.65 -17.40 16.79
N GLU A 333 -11.74 -17.37 15.83
CA GLU A 333 -10.29 -17.37 16.09
C GLU A 333 -9.79 -16.10 16.77
N ILE A 334 -10.37 -14.94 16.45
CA ILE A 334 -10.03 -13.66 17.12
C ILE A 334 -10.85 -13.41 18.40
N GLY A 335 -11.92 -14.18 18.65
CA GLY A 335 -12.70 -14.16 19.89
C GLY A 335 -13.72 -13.01 20.00
N VAL A 336 -14.28 -12.58 18.88
CA VAL A 336 -15.29 -11.49 18.81
C VAL A 336 -16.72 -12.04 18.86
N ASP A 337 -17.66 -11.22 19.33
CA ASP A 337 -19.09 -11.54 19.37
C ASP A 337 -19.77 -11.34 18.00
N GLY A 338 -19.10 -10.68 17.07
CA GLY A 338 -19.50 -10.54 15.67
C GLY A 338 -18.40 -9.84 14.86
N LEU A 339 -18.23 -10.25 13.61
CA LEU A 339 -17.21 -9.74 12.70
C LEU A 339 -17.85 -9.29 11.39
N VAL A 340 -17.54 -8.08 10.94
CA VAL A 340 -17.93 -7.55 9.63
C VAL A 340 -16.68 -7.17 8.87
N TYR A 341 -16.48 -7.73 7.68
CA TYR A 341 -15.50 -7.23 6.72
C TYR A 341 -16.17 -6.31 5.71
N GLN A 342 -15.46 -5.33 5.18
CA GLN A 342 -15.88 -4.62 3.97
C GLN A 342 -16.04 -5.58 2.78
N ASP A 343 -17.00 -5.33 1.89
CA ASP A 343 -17.05 -6.02 0.58
C ASP A 343 -16.01 -5.43 -0.37
N LEU A 344 -15.44 -6.26 -1.25
CA LEU A 344 -14.45 -5.78 -2.21
C LEU A 344 -15.07 -4.77 -3.17
N GLU A 345 -16.28 -5.07 -3.65
CA GLU A 345 -17.04 -4.20 -4.55
C GLU A 345 -17.33 -2.84 -3.91
N ASP A 346 -17.71 -2.82 -2.62
CA ASP A 346 -17.95 -1.59 -1.88
C ASP A 346 -16.67 -0.79 -1.64
N LEU A 347 -15.53 -1.46 -1.39
CA LEU A 347 -14.21 -0.81 -1.28
C LEU A 347 -13.82 -0.14 -2.61
N GLU A 348 -13.94 -0.87 -3.72
CA GLU A 348 -13.61 -0.34 -5.05
C GLU A 348 -14.57 0.78 -5.46
N GLN A 349 -15.87 0.64 -5.15
CA GLN A 349 -16.85 1.68 -5.41
C GLN A 349 -16.58 2.94 -4.57
N ALA A 350 -16.16 2.80 -3.30
CA ALA A 350 -15.75 3.93 -2.47
C ALA A 350 -14.63 4.77 -3.11
N LEU A 351 -13.72 4.14 -3.86
CA LEU A 351 -12.66 4.82 -4.60
C LEU A 351 -13.18 5.40 -5.93
N ARG A 352 -14.01 4.65 -6.67
CA ARG A 352 -14.61 5.13 -7.94
C ARG A 352 -15.53 6.34 -7.76
N ASP A 353 -16.21 6.43 -6.62
CA ASP A 353 -17.04 7.59 -6.27
C ASP A 353 -16.21 8.89 -6.18
N LEU A 354 -14.91 8.78 -5.87
CA LEU A 354 -13.98 9.90 -5.73
C LEU A 354 -13.21 10.18 -7.01
N ASN A 355 -12.89 9.14 -7.78
CA ASN A 355 -12.33 9.28 -9.12
C ASN A 355 -12.90 8.21 -10.07
N PRO A 356 -13.80 8.58 -11.00
CA PRO A 356 -14.40 7.66 -11.95
C PRO A 356 -13.43 7.23 -13.08
N ASP A 357 -12.27 7.87 -13.21
CA ASP A 357 -11.29 7.59 -14.27
C ASP A 357 -10.43 6.34 -13.98
N PHE A 358 -10.57 5.71 -12.82
CA PHE A 358 -9.94 4.42 -12.55
C PHE A 358 -10.49 3.35 -13.50
N ASP A 359 -9.62 2.65 -14.23
CA ASP A 359 -10.05 1.55 -15.10
C ASP A 359 -10.46 0.35 -14.24
N ARG A 360 -9.58 -0.04 -13.33
CA ARG A 360 -9.76 -1.11 -12.34
C ARG A 360 -8.88 -0.83 -11.12
N PHE A 361 -8.76 -1.80 -10.23
CA PHE A 361 -7.86 -1.69 -9.09
C PHE A 361 -6.91 -2.89 -9.02
N GLU A 362 -5.75 -2.69 -8.40
CA GLU A 362 -4.90 -3.77 -7.95
C GLU A 362 -5.37 -4.18 -6.55
N SER A 363 -6.24 -5.20 -6.53
CA SER A 363 -6.93 -5.75 -5.36
C SER A 363 -6.47 -7.18 -5.04
N SER A 364 -5.30 -7.60 -5.55
CA SER A 364 -4.94 -9.02 -5.65
C SER A 364 -4.83 -9.71 -4.29
N CYS A 365 -4.54 -8.95 -3.23
CA CYS A 365 -4.49 -9.46 -1.87
C CYS A 365 -5.86 -9.94 -1.34
N PHE A 366 -6.95 -9.57 -2.01
CA PHE A 366 -8.33 -9.94 -1.67
C PHE A 366 -8.89 -11.03 -2.58
N ASP A 367 -8.67 -10.94 -3.90
CA ASP A 367 -9.34 -11.77 -4.93
C ASP A 367 -8.40 -12.67 -5.76
N ALA A 368 -7.09 -12.56 -5.58
CA ALA A 368 -6.05 -13.22 -6.38
C ALA A 368 -6.03 -12.85 -7.88
N ASP A 369 -6.69 -11.77 -8.30
CA ASP A 369 -6.58 -11.26 -9.66
C ASP A 369 -5.39 -10.30 -9.77
N TYR A 370 -4.24 -10.86 -10.15
CA TYR A 370 -3.00 -10.12 -10.31
C TYR A 370 -2.97 -9.42 -11.68
N VAL A 371 -3.08 -8.08 -11.68
CA VAL A 371 -3.25 -7.26 -12.90
C VAL A 371 -2.18 -7.42 -13.99
N THR A 372 -0.95 -7.83 -13.65
CA THR A 372 0.11 -8.07 -14.63
C THR A 372 -0.10 -9.35 -15.46
N GLY A 373 -1.01 -10.23 -15.05
CA GLY A 373 -1.40 -11.44 -15.77
C GLY A 373 -0.32 -12.53 -15.84
N ASP A 374 0.79 -12.37 -15.13
CA ASP A 374 1.95 -13.27 -15.15
C ASP A 374 2.19 -13.98 -13.81
N ILE A 375 1.30 -13.81 -12.83
CA ILE A 375 1.38 -14.47 -11.54
C ILE A 375 0.50 -15.72 -11.55
N THR A 376 1.14 -16.87 -11.37
CA THR A 376 0.46 -18.17 -11.26
C THR A 376 0.41 -18.64 -9.80
N ALA A 377 -0.40 -19.66 -9.52
CA ALA A 377 -0.40 -20.31 -8.21
C ALA A 377 0.98 -20.92 -7.86
N GLU A 378 1.71 -21.40 -8.87
CA GLU A 378 3.05 -21.97 -8.72
C GLU A 378 4.08 -20.90 -8.31
N ASP A 379 3.97 -19.69 -8.86
CA ASP A 379 4.82 -18.56 -8.46
C ASP A 379 4.58 -18.19 -6.99
N LEU A 380 3.33 -18.21 -6.54
CA LEU A 380 2.98 -17.97 -5.13
C LEU A 380 3.53 -19.08 -4.23
N ASP A 381 3.43 -20.34 -4.64
CA ASP A 381 4.01 -21.47 -3.90
C ASP A 381 5.53 -21.32 -3.76
N GLN A 382 6.21 -20.89 -4.82
CA GLN A 382 7.65 -20.67 -4.80
C GLN A 382 8.04 -19.51 -3.87
N LEU A 383 7.32 -18.38 -3.92
CA LEU A 383 7.53 -17.25 -3.00
C LEU A 383 7.37 -17.64 -1.53
N GLU A 384 6.42 -18.53 -1.23
CA GLU A 384 6.21 -19.04 0.13
C GLU A 384 7.34 -19.94 0.60
N GLN A 385 7.85 -20.82 -0.27
CA GLN A 385 8.97 -21.71 0.06
C GLN A 385 10.24 -20.92 0.40
N GLU A 386 10.52 -19.85 -0.34
CA GLU A 386 11.70 -19.02 -0.10
C GLU A 386 11.60 -18.25 1.23
N ARG A 387 10.40 -17.81 1.61
CA ARG A 387 10.16 -17.11 2.88
C ARG A 387 10.06 -18.06 4.08
N GLY A 388 9.59 -19.29 3.87
CA GLY A 388 9.49 -20.32 4.90
C GLY A 388 10.81 -21.05 5.18
N GLY A 389 11.82 -20.87 4.34
CA GLY A 389 13.16 -21.46 4.50
C GLY A 389 14.14 -20.67 5.37
N SER A 390 13.70 -19.57 6.00
CA SER A 390 14.53 -18.72 6.87
C SER A 390 14.37 -18.99 8.35
#